data_AF-A0A1B9MGU3-F1
#
_entry.id   AF-A0A1B9MGU3-F1
#
_cell.length_a   1.000
_cell.length_b   1.000
_cell.length_c   1.000
_cell.angle_alpha   90.00
_cell.angle_beta   90.00
_cell.angle_gamma   90.00
#
_symmetry.space_group_name_H-M   'P 1'
#
loop_
_entity.id
_entity.type
_entity.pdbx_description
1 polymer ?
#
loop_
_entity_poly.entity_id
_entity_poly.type
_entity_poly.pdbx_seq_one_letter_code
_entity_poly.pdbx_strand_id
1 'polypeptide(L)'
;MIQETGTNQHSSLYIYTDQNSYEPLARIDKRGSEDEEIFYFHTDLNGAPEELIVASGDIVWECSYQLWGKRIHEIEHESISRTSDIRDNI
;
A
#
# COMPACT_ATOMS: atom_id res chain seq x y z
N MET A 1 14.08 -5.55 -1.18
CA MET A 1 12.76 -5.76 -1.82
C MET A 1 12.34 -7.19 -1.56
N ILE A 2 11.07 -7.43 -1.24
CA ILE A 2 10.49 -8.76 -1.00
C ILE A 2 9.27 -8.90 -1.90
N GLN A 3 9.10 -10.06 -2.54
CA GLN A 3 7.92 -10.36 -3.35
C GLN A 3 7.12 -11.49 -2.71
N GLU A 4 5.82 -11.27 -2.60
CA GLU A 4 4.84 -12.28 -2.20
C GLU A 4 3.99 -12.65 -3.42
N THR A 5 3.71 -13.94 -3.60
CA THR A 5 2.83 -14.43 -4.66
C THR A 5 1.70 -15.22 -4.03
N GLY A 6 0.49 -14.70 -4.19
CA GLY A 6 -0.75 -15.32 -3.71
C GLY A 6 -1.37 -16.27 -4.75
N THR A 7 -2.56 -16.76 -4.42
CA THR A 7 -3.39 -17.49 -5.38
C THR A 7 -3.99 -16.53 -6.43
N ASN A 8 -4.51 -17.05 -7.55
CA ASN A 8 -5.17 -16.26 -8.59
C ASN A 8 -4.30 -15.18 -9.26
N GLN A 9 -3.00 -15.46 -9.45
CA GLN A 9 -2.06 -14.55 -10.12
C GLN A 9 -1.96 -13.17 -9.44
N HIS A 10 -2.20 -13.13 -8.12
CA HIS A 10 -1.96 -11.94 -7.32
C HIS A 10 -0.51 -11.93 -6.84
N SER A 11 0.21 -10.83 -7.01
CA SER A 11 1.54 -10.65 -6.45
C SER A 11 1.72 -9.26 -5.87
N SER A 12 2.43 -9.18 -4.75
CA SER A 12 2.76 -7.94 -4.06
C SER A 12 4.28 -7.80 -3.95
N LEU A 13 4.82 -6.66 -4.37
CA LEU A 13 6.24 -6.33 -4.28
C LEU A 13 6.44 -5.20 -3.26
N TYR A 14 7.15 -5.50 -2.18
CA TYR A 14 7.46 -4.55 -1.11
C TYR A 14 8.84 -3.93 -1.32
N ILE A 15 8.86 -2.60 -1.29
CA ILE A 15 10.04 -1.74 -1.37
C ILE A 15 10.30 -1.19 0.03
N TYR A 16 11.56 -1.23 0.46
CA TYR A 16 11.99 -0.77 1.79
C TYR A 16 12.95 0.41 1.65
N THR A 17 13.06 1.23 2.70
CA THR A 17 13.83 2.48 2.68
C THR A 17 15.33 2.26 2.46
N ASP A 18 15.89 1.18 2.99
CA ASP A 18 17.28 0.77 2.76
C ASP A 18 17.48 -0.76 2.82
N GLN A 19 18.71 -1.23 2.63
CA GLN A 19 19.03 -2.67 2.57
C GLN A 19 18.98 -3.39 3.93
N ASN A 20 19.08 -2.64 5.03
CA ASN A 20 19.15 -3.16 6.40
C ASN A 20 17.93 -2.74 7.25
N SER A 21 16.97 -2.03 6.66
CA SER A 21 15.73 -1.60 7.28
C SER A 21 14.56 -2.47 6.83
N TYR A 22 13.63 -2.69 7.76
CA TYR A 22 12.33 -3.30 7.49
C TYR A 22 11.22 -2.26 7.39
N GLU A 23 11.55 -0.97 7.40
CA GLU A 23 10.60 0.11 7.19
C GLU A 23 10.11 0.10 5.74
N PRO A 24 8.82 -0.17 5.51
CA PRO A 24 8.28 -0.24 4.16
C PRO A 24 8.13 1.17 3.58
N LEU A 25 8.52 1.34 2.32
CA LEU A 25 8.35 2.58 1.56
C LEU A 25 7.11 2.50 0.66
N ALA A 26 6.98 1.39 -0.08
CA ALA A 26 5.91 1.21 -1.05
C ALA A 26 5.57 -0.27 -1.26
N ARG A 27 4.35 -0.54 -1.71
CA ARG A 27 3.89 -1.84 -2.19
C ARG A 27 3.37 -1.69 -3.62
N ILE A 28 3.74 -2.61 -4.49
CA ILE A 28 3.18 -2.71 -5.85
C ILE A 28 2.37 -3.98 -5.91
N ASP A 29 1.05 -3.87 -6.12
CA ASP A 29 0.17 -5.00 -6.31
C ASP A 29 -0.13 -5.22 -7.79
N LYS A 30 -0.17 -6.49 -8.18
CA LYS A 30 -0.52 -6.92 -9.54
C LYS A 30 -1.49 -8.08 -9.48
N ARG A 31 -2.58 -7.99 -10.25
CA ARG A 31 -3.59 -9.03 -10.33
C ARG A 31 -3.79 -9.50 -11.77
N GLY A 32 -3.21 -10.65 -12.11
CA GLY A 32 -3.35 -11.22 -13.45
C GLY A 32 -2.90 -10.26 -14.54
N SER A 33 -3.83 -9.84 -15.41
CA SER A 33 -3.58 -8.90 -16.51
C SER A 33 -4.00 -7.46 -16.23
N GLU A 34 -4.42 -7.14 -15.00
CA GLU A 34 -4.71 -5.76 -14.59
C GLU A 34 -3.42 -4.93 -14.52
N ASP A 35 -3.58 -3.61 -14.61
CA ASP A 35 -2.48 -2.67 -14.39
C ASP A 35 -1.96 -2.77 -12.96
N GLU A 36 -0.68 -2.45 -12.77
CA GLU A 36 -0.03 -2.46 -11.46
C GLU A 36 -0.52 -1.26 -10.63
N GLU A 37 -0.89 -1.53 -9.37
CA GLU A 37 -1.30 -0.50 -8.41
C GLU A 37 -0.18 -0.24 -7.41
N ILE A 38 0.17 1.04 -7.22
CA ILE A 38 1.25 1.47 -6.33
C ILE A 38 0.65 2.11 -5.08
N PHE A 39 1.06 1.60 -3.94
CA PHE A 39 0.73 2.13 -2.62
C PHE A 39 1.98 2.62 -1.91
N TYR A 40 1.82 3.66 -1.08
CA TYR A 40 2.89 4.23 -0.27
C TYR A 40 2.53 4.12 1.22
N PHE A 41 3.50 3.72 2.02
CA PHE A 41 3.33 3.62 3.48
C PHE A 41 3.72 4.94 4.14
N HIS A 42 2.93 5.33 5.15
CA HIS A 42 3.34 6.29 6.16
C HIS A 42 3.55 5.52 7.47
N THR A 43 4.72 5.71 8.07
CA THR A 43 5.19 4.94 9.23
C THR A 43 5.39 5.85 10.45
N ASP A 44 5.12 5.31 11.64
CA ASP A 44 5.59 5.89 12.91
C ASP A 44 7.13 5.74 13.02
N LEU A 45 7.75 6.44 13.96
CA LEU A 45 9.19 6.48 14.23
C LEU A 45 9.83 5.10 14.45
N ASN A 46 9.04 4.10 14.87
CA ASN A 46 9.50 2.72 15.06
C ASN A 46 9.34 1.83 13.81
N GLY A 47 8.87 2.40 12.70
CA GLY A 47 8.60 1.70 11.44
C GLY A 47 7.24 1.00 11.37
N ALA A 48 6.36 1.18 12.36
CA ALA A 48 4.99 0.65 12.29
C ALA A 48 4.17 1.42 11.24
N PRO A 49 3.52 0.74 10.30
CA PRO A 49 2.73 1.40 9.25
C PRO A 49 1.44 1.97 9.83
N GLU A 50 1.23 3.29 9.75
CA GLU A 50 0.03 3.98 10.22
C GLU A 50 -0.97 4.24 9.10
N GLU A 51 -0.52 4.47 7.87
CA GLU A 51 -1.39 4.69 6.71
C GLU A 51 -0.84 4.02 5.46
N LEU A 52 -1.75 3.62 4.57
CA LEU A 52 -1.47 3.18 3.21
C LEU A 52 -2.25 4.09 2.26
N ILE A 53 -1.54 4.77 1.36
CA ILE A 53 -2.13 5.66 0.38
C ILE A 53 -1.91 5.16 -1.05
N VAL A 54 -2.88 5.38 -1.92
CA VAL A 54 -2.73 5.16 -3.37
C VAL A 54 -2.04 6.35 -4.03
N ALA A 55 -1.62 6.17 -5.29
CA ALA A 55 -0.96 7.22 -6.07
C ALA A 55 -1.77 8.52 -6.23
N SER A 56 -3.10 8.50 -6.08
CA SER A 56 -3.94 9.72 -6.07
C SER A 56 -3.81 10.54 -4.79
N GLY A 57 -3.23 9.97 -3.73
CA GLY A 57 -3.13 10.56 -2.39
C GLY A 57 -4.30 10.19 -1.47
N ASP A 58 -5.23 9.33 -1.91
CA ASP A 58 -6.32 8.85 -1.06
C ASP A 58 -5.82 7.76 -0.09
N ILE A 59 -6.24 7.82 1.17
CA ILE A 59 -5.97 6.78 2.18
C ILE A 59 -6.90 5.59 1.90
N VAL A 60 -6.31 4.40 1.82
CA VAL A 60 -7.03 3.13 1.60
C VAL A 60 -7.01 2.23 2.83
N TRP A 61 -6.07 2.47 3.74
CA TRP A 61 -6.00 1.79 5.02
C TRP A 61 -5.29 2.68 6.05
N GLU A 62 -5.76 2.66 7.29
CA GLU A 62 -5.10 3.31 8.42
C GLU A 62 -5.15 2.45 9.68
N CYS A 63 -4.14 2.60 10.53
CA CYS A 63 -4.03 1.90 11.79
C CYS A 63 -3.34 2.75 12.86
N SER A 64 -3.74 2.56 14.11
CA SER A 64 -3.07 3.15 15.27
C SER A 64 -2.66 2.08 16.26
N TYR A 65 -1.55 2.31 16.96
CA TYR A 65 -0.92 1.33 17.84
C TYR A 65 -0.75 1.86 19.26
N GLN A 66 -0.80 0.95 20.24
CA GLN A 66 -0.24 1.18 21.58
C GLN A 66 1.29 1.03 21.56
N LEU A 67 1.95 1.47 22.64
CA LEU A 67 3.41 1.50 22.80
C LEU A 67 4.15 0.17 22.49
N TRP A 68 3.46 -0.97 22.56
CA TRP A 68 4.02 -2.30 22.27
C TRP A 68 3.42 -2.95 21.02
N GLY A 69 2.96 -2.15 20.05
CA GLY A 69 2.50 -2.63 18.75
C GLY A 69 1.11 -3.27 18.75
N LYS A 70 0.37 -3.19 19.86
CA LYS A 70 -1.04 -3.63 19.87
C LYS A 70 -1.88 -2.63 19.07
N ARG A 71 -2.50 -3.09 17.99
CA ARG A 71 -3.47 -2.31 17.21
C ARG A 71 -4.66 -1.91 18.10
N ILE A 72 -5.01 -0.63 18.07
CA ILE A 72 -6.19 -0.07 18.75
C ILE A 72 -7.30 0.34 17.78
N HIS A 73 -6.91 0.66 16.55
CA HIS A 73 -7.79 1.09 15.48
C HIS A 73 -7.23 0.58 14.16
N GLU A 74 -8.10 0.10 13.29
CA GLU A 74 -7.75 -0.38 11.96
C GLU A 74 -8.97 -0.17 11.07
N ILE A 75 -8.82 0.62 10.01
CA ILE A 75 -9.88 0.91 9.04
C ILE A 75 -9.35 0.63 7.65
N GLU A 76 -10.15 -0.09 6.86
CA GLU A 76 -10.02 -0.15 5.40
C GLU A 76 -11.00 0.86 4.79
N HIS A 77 -10.51 1.66 3.86
CA HIS A 77 -11.31 2.61 3.10
C HIS A 77 -11.50 2.09 1.69
N GLU A 78 -12.69 2.30 1.12
CA GLU A 78 -12.88 2.09 -0.32
C GLU A 78 -12.09 3.16 -1.08
N SER A 79 -11.10 2.73 -1.87
CA SER A 79 -10.40 3.63 -2.78
C SER A 79 -11.41 4.27 -3.73
N ILE A 80 -11.45 5.59 -3.79
CA ILE A 80 -12.20 6.29 -4.82
C ILE A 80 -11.38 6.19 -6.10
N SER A 81 -11.60 5.12 -6.87
CA SER A 81 -11.07 5.02 -8.23
C SER A 81 -11.64 6.18 -9.04
N ARG A 82 -10.86 7.25 -9.18
CA ARG A 82 -11.19 8.34 -10.08
C ARG A 82 -10.94 7.81 -11.50
N THR A 83 -11.96 7.16 -12.06
CA THR A 83 -11.95 6.52 -13.37
C THR A 83 -11.23 7.42 -14.37
N SER A 84 -10.21 6.86 -15.00
CA SER A 84 -9.48 7.47 -16.10
C SER A 84 -10.36 7.55 -17.36
N ASP A 85 -11.44 8.34 -17.32
CA ASP A 85 -12.34 8.61 -18.44
C ASP A 85 -11.81 9.71 -19.39
N ILE A 86 -10.52 10.03 -19.36
CA ILE A 86 -9.94 11.13 -20.15
C ILE A 86 -9.11 10.64 -21.36
N ARG A 87 -9.09 9.34 -21.68
CA ARG A 87 -8.22 8.84 -22.77
C ARG A 87 -8.86 8.69 -24.16
N ASP A 88 -10.15 8.96 -24.34
CA ASP A 88 -10.82 8.79 -25.65
C ASP A 88 -11.18 10.09 -26.39
N ASN A 89 -10.43 11.19 -26.21
CA ASN A 89 -10.72 12.43 -26.95
C ASN A 89 -9.49 13.14 -27.53
N ILE A 90 -8.74 12.43 -28.38
CA ILE A 90 -7.89 13.02 -29.44
C ILE A 90 -8.04 12.19 -30.72
#